data_AF-A0A2N4YP10-F1
#
_entry.id   AF-A0A2N4YP10-F1
#
_cell.length_a   1.000
_cell.length_b   1.000
_cell.length_c   1.000
_cell.angle_alpha   90.00
_cell.angle_beta   90.00
_cell.angle_gamma   90.00
#
_symmetry.space_group_name_H-M   'P 1'
#
loop_
_entity.id
_entity.type
_entity.pdbx_description
1 polymer ?
#
loop_
_entity_poly.entity_id
_entity_poly.type
_entity_poly.pdbx_seq_one_letter_code
_entity_poly.pdbx_strand_id
1 'polypeptide(L)'
;ASTVRELAGIGFSGHDYPLHFVMADVQFASAATLPGTSYYIDELGFLIFLPMPDNQVRIVIKRAGRLPSPRPVPDLQEINVALARFCPEVPPAQALTWSSSANFYNRIADDNLQHNIMLAGDAFHLFSPIGGQGMNTGIQDAINLAWKLAFYLHGVASDRLLASYRTERFAAVSGVLHATD
;
A
#
# COMPACT_ATOMS: atom_id res chain seq x y z
N ALA A 1 0.45 0.73 11.97
CA ALA A 1 0.73 1.61 13.13
C ALA A 1 2.16 1.34 13.57
N SER A 2 2.99 2.37 13.67
CA SER A 2 4.41 2.21 14.02
C SER A 2 4.61 2.54 15.49
N THR A 3 4.91 1.52 16.29
CA THR A 3 5.22 1.68 17.72
C THR A 3 6.42 2.61 17.95
N VAL A 4 7.47 2.54 17.11
CA VAL A 4 8.65 3.41 17.23
C VAL A 4 8.27 4.88 17.08
N ARG A 5 7.59 5.23 15.97
CA ARG A 5 7.06 6.58 15.74
C ARG A 5 6.21 7.10 16.91
N GLU A 6 5.28 6.27 17.39
CA GLU A 6 4.38 6.65 18.49
C GLU A 6 5.14 6.89 19.79
N LEU A 7 6.07 6.00 20.18
CA LEU A 7 6.89 6.16 21.38
C LEU A 7 7.88 7.32 21.28
N ALA A 8 8.31 7.68 20.06
CA ALA A 8 9.15 8.85 19.80
C ALA A 8 8.36 10.17 19.85
N GLY A 9 7.03 10.14 19.94
CA GLY A 9 6.17 11.32 19.91
C GLY A 9 6.17 12.04 18.55
N ILE A 10 6.53 11.33 17.48
CA ILE A 10 6.55 11.89 16.12
C ILE A 10 5.12 11.85 15.56
N GLY A 11 4.59 13.02 15.19
CA GLY A 11 3.25 13.15 14.62
C GLY A 11 3.13 12.48 13.24
N PHE A 12 1.89 12.29 12.78
CA PHE A 12 1.58 11.57 11.55
C PHE A 12 0.47 12.27 10.77
N SER A 13 0.86 13.36 10.11
CA SER A 13 0.01 14.28 9.37
C SER A 13 -0.49 13.70 8.05
N GLY A 14 -1.66 14.14 7.59
CA GLY A 14 -2.23 13.76 6.30
C GLY A 14 -3.74 13.57 6.32
N HIS A 15 -4.26 12.83 5.34
CA HIS A 15 -5.68 12.69 5.07
C HIS A 15 -6.15 11.23 5.26
N ASP A 16 -7.33 11.12 5.88
CA ASP A 16 -8.12 9.88 5.90
C ASP A 16 -9.29 10.03 4.94
N TYR A 17 -9.46 9.05 4.06
CA TYR A 17 -10.50 9.10 3.05
C TYR A 17 -11.67 8.21 3.46
N PRO A 18 -12.92 8.57 3.14
CA PRO A 18 -14.09 7.77 3.44
C PRO A 18 -14.24 6.63 2.41
N LEU A 19 -13.18 5.85 2.19
CA LEU A 19 -13.15 4.72 1.28
C LEU A 19 -12.12 3.67 1.75
N HIS A 20 -12.31 2.43 1.33
CA HIS A 20 -11.39 1.34 1.59
C HIS A 20 -11.28 0.40 0.39
N PHE A 21 -10.24 -0.41 0.38
CA PHE A 21 -10.03 -1.46 -0.61
C PHE A 21 -10.25 -2.83 0.01
N VAL A 22 -10.86 -3.70 -0.80
CA VAL A 22 -10.88 -5.14 -0.61
C VAL A 22 -9.91 -5.74 -1.62
N MET A 23 -9.04 -6.63 -1.16
CA MET A 23 -8.15 -7.41 -2.00
C MET A 23 -8.38 -8.89 -1.76
N ALA A 24 -8.37 -9.68 -2.82
CA ALA A 24 -8.51 -11.12 -2.75
C ALA A 24 -7.70 -11.81 -3.84
N ASP A 25 -7.01 -12.88 -3.47
CA ASP A 25 -6.39 -13.80 -4.42
C ASP A 25 -7.32 -15.00 -4.56
N VAL A 26 -7.79 -15.23 -5.78
CA VAL A 26 -8.76 -16.27 -6.12
C VAL A 26 -8.23 -17.17 -7.22
N GLN A 27 -8.74 -18.41 -7.26
CA GLN A 27 -8.43 -19.37 -8.31
C GLN A 27 -9.66 -19.65 -9.16
N PHE A 28 -9.41 -19.80 -10.46
CA PHE A 28 -10.42 -20.23 -11.43
C PHE A 28 -10.09 -21.64 -11.94
N ALA A 29 -11.12 -22.32 -12.45
CA ALA A 29 -10.98 -23.66 -13.02
C ALA A 29 -9.97 -23.70 -14.18
N SER A 30 -9.93 -22.62 -14.96
CA SER A 30 -9.09 -22.48 -16.14
C SER A 30 -8.77 -21.00 -16.37
N ALA A 31 -7.52 -20.71 -16.74
CA ALA A 31 -7.11 -19.38 -17.16
C ALA A 31 -7.42 -19.08 -18.64
N ALA A 32 -7.83 -20.07 -19.43
CA ALA A 32 -7.94 -19.95 -20.89
C ALA A 32 -8.92 -18.86 -21.37
N THR A 33 -9.92 -18.55 -20.55
CA THR A 33 -10.97 -17.55 -20.87
C THR A 33 -10.91 -16.33 -19.97
N LEU A 34 -9.89 -16.22 -19.11
CA LEU A 34 -9.77 -15.07 -18.22
C LEU A 34 -9.21 -13.87 -18.98
N PRO A 35 -9.67 -12.64 -18.65
CA PRO A 35 -9.10 -11.45 -19.21
C PRO A 35 -7.64 -11.28 -18.74
N GLY A 36 -6.87 -10.51 -19.51
CA GLY A 36 -5.58 -10.00 -19.05
C GLY A 36 -5.74 -9.01 -17.89
N THR A 37 -4.66 -8.33 -17.51
CA THR A 37 -4.74 -7.21 -16.57
C THR A 37 -5.77 -6.19 -17.05
N SER A 38 -6.84 -6.01 -16.28
CA SER A 38 -8.01 -5.23 -16.68
C SER A 38 -8.51 -4.36 -15.54
N TYR A 39 -9.00 -3.17 -15.90
CA TYR A 39 -9.61 -2.21 -14.98
C TYR A 39 -11.07 -2.02 -15.38
N TYR A 40 -11.98 -2.42 -14.49
CA TYR A 40 -13.42 -2.27 -14.66
C TYR A 40 -13.85 -1.09 -13.81
N ILE A 41 -14.23 0.02 -14.44
CA ILE A 41 -14.52 1.28 -13.76
C ILE A 41 -15.92 1.75 -14.16
N ASP A 42 -16.72 2.12 -13.17
CA ASP A 42 -18.01 2.78 -13.35
C ASP A 42 -18.21 3.90 -12.32
N GLU A 43 -19.36 4.56 -12.35
CA GLU A 43 -19.68 5.69 -11.47
C GLU A 43 -19.71 5.31 -9.97
N LEU A 44 -19.91 4.03 -9.65
CA LEU A 44 -20.05 3.52 -8.28
C LEU A 44 -18.73 2.94 -7.74
N GLY A 45 -17.72 2.72 -8.58
CA GLY A 45 -16.40 2.28 -8.13
C GLY A 45 -15.57 1.59 -9.22
N PHE A 46 -14.61 0.77 -8.77
CA PHE A 46 -13.82 -0.03 -9.69
C PHE A 46 -13.46 -1.40 -9.12
N LEU A 47 -13.19 -2.33 -10.04
CA LEU A 47 -12.53 -3.61 -9.81
C LEU A 47 -11.29 -3.71 -10.71
N ILE A 48 -10.16 -4.09 -10.14
CA ILE A 48 -8.93 -4.42 -10.88
C ILE A 48 -8.77 -5.93 -10.89
N PHE A 49 -8.65 -6.49 -12.09
CA PHE A 49 -8.41 -7.91 -12.34
C PHE A 49 -6.95 -8.09 -12.73
N LEU A 50 -6.17 -8.78 -11.89
CA LEU A 50 -4.72 -8.96 -12.05
C LEU A 50 -4.40 -10.45 -12.13
N PRO A 51 -4.24 -11.04 -13.33
CA PRO A 51 -3.73 -12.39 -13.46
C PRO A 51 -2.35 -12.54 -12.81
N MET A 52 -2.18 -13.62 -12.06
CA MET A 52 -0.94 -14.01 -11.38
C MET A 52 -0.53 -15.43 -11.85
N PRO A 53 0.67 -15.91 -11.50
CA PRO A 53 1.05 -17.30 -11.77
C PRO A 53 0.05 -18.34 -11.21
N ASP A 54 0.12 -19.57 -11.72
CA ASP A 54 -0.64 -20.73 -11.23
C ASP A 54 -2.18 -20.59 -11.25
N ASN A 55 -2.73 -19.94 -12.29
CA ASN A 55 -4.17 -19.67 -12.46
C ASN A 55 -4.79 -18.88 -11.30
N GLN A 56 -3.96 -18.19 -10.52
CA GLN A 56 -4.41 -17.28 -9.48
C GLN A 56 -4.67 -15.90 -10.09
N VAL A 57 -5.64 -15.18 -9.55
CA VAL A 57 -5.96 -13.82 -9.93
C VAL A 57 -6.11 -13.00 -8.67
N ARG A 58 -5.44 -11.85 -8.63
CA ARG A 58 -5.67 -10.83 -7.61
C ARG A 58 -6.78 -9.89 -8.06
N ILE A 59 -7.81 -9.82 -7.24
CA ILE A 59 -8.95 -8.93 -7.38
C ILE A 59 -8.77 -7.79 -6.39
N VAL A 60 -8.89 -6.55 -6.86
CA VAL A 60 -8.88 -5.35 -6.03
C VAL A 60 -10.18 -4.59 -6.24
N ILE A 61 -10.94 -4.33 -5.18
CA ILE A 61 -12.25 -3.69 -5.24
C ILE A 61 -12.21 -2.41 -4.40
N LYS A 62 -12.59 -1.28 -5.01
CA LYS A 62 -12.85 -0.04 -4.29
C LYS A 62 -14.22 -0.09 -3.62
N ARG A 63 -14.31 0.31 -2.35
CA ARG A 63 -15.58 0.47 -1.63
C ARG A 63 -15.69 1.86 -1.01
N ALA A 64 -16.91 2.42 -1.08
CA ALA A 64 -17.26 3.62 -0.36
C ALA A 64 -17.36 3.34 1.15
N GLY A 65 -17.09 4.37 1.95
CA GLY A 65 -17.09 4.29 3.40
C GLY A 65 -15.75 3.83 3.98
N ARG A 66 -15.49 4.23 5.23
CA ARG A 66 -14.33 3.74 5.98
C ARG A 66 -14.48 2.24 6.26
N LEU A 67 -13.36 1.55 6.36
CA LEU A 67 -13.34 0.13 6.71
C LEU A 67 -13.98 -0.08 8.10
N PRO A 68 -14.96 -0.99 8.23
CA PRO A 68 -15.56 -1.29 9.52
C PRO A 68 -14.56 -1.83 10.54
N SER A 69 -14.89 -1.67 11.83
CA SER A 69 -14.19 -2.29 12.95
C SER A 69 -15.16 -3.22 13.70
N PRO A 70 -14.85 -4.52 13.89
CA PRO A 70 -13.62 -5.19 13.48
C PRO A 70 -13.48 -5.27 11.95
N ARG A 71 -12.24 -5.38 11.47
CA ARG A 71 -11.93 -5.47 10.04
C ARG A 71 -12.62 -6.71 9.44
N PRO A 72 -13.52 -6.56 8.46
CA PRO A 72 -14.09 -7.71 7.77
C PRO A 72 -13.02 -8.42 6.94
N VAL A 73 -13.06 -9.75 6.96
CA VAL A 73 -12.27 -10.61 6.07
C VAL A 73 -13.20 -11.01 4.92
N PRO A 74 -12.96 -10.53 3.69
CA PRO A 74 -13.81 -10.83 2.56
C PRO A 74 -13.83 -12.33 2.24
N ASP A 75 -15.00 -12.89 2.00
CA ASP A 75 -15.17 -14.30 1.64
C ASP A 75 -15.33 -14.48 0.12
N LEU A 76 -15.30 -15.74 -0.34
CA LEU A 76 -15.41 -16.07 -1.76
C LEU A 76 -16.75 -15.62 -2.37
N GLN A 77 -17.84 -15.67 -1.59
CA GLN A 77 -19.17 -15.28 -2.06
C GLN A 77 -19.20 -13.78 -2.37
N GLU A 78 -18.65 -12.97 -1.47
CA GLU A 78 -18.52 -11.53 -1.63
C GLU A 78 -17.69 -11.14 -2.86
N ILE A 79 -16.58 -11.86 -3.11
CA ILE A 79 -15.76 -11.64 -4.31
C ILE A 79 -16.52 -12.03 -5.58
N ASN A 80 -17.23 -13.16 -5.57
CA ASN A 80 -18.03 -13.59 -6.72
C ASN A 80 -19.19 -12.64 -7.04
N VAL A 81 -19.81 -12.01 -6.02
CA VAL A 81 -20.80 -10.95 -6.23
C VAL A 81 -20.18 -9.74 -6.92
N ALA A 82 -18.97 -9.34 -6.53
CA ALA A 82 -18.27 -8.24 -7.18
C ALA A 82 -17.86 -8.58 -8.62
N LEU A 83 -17.35 -9.79 -8.86
CA LEU A 83 -17.02 -10.29 -10.20
C LEU A 83 -18.25 -10.29 -11.10
N ALA A 84 -19.39 -10.82 -10.65
CA ALA A 84 -20.62 -10.83 -11.44
C ALA A 84 -21.13 -9.42 -11.79
N ARG A 85 -20.88 -8.43 -10.94
CA ARG A 85 -21.27 -7.03 -11.18
C ARG A 85 -20.34 -6.33 -12.18
N PHE A 86 -19.03 -6.44 -11.98
CA PHE A 86 -18.03 -5.69 -12.75
C PHE A 86 -17.56 -6.40 -14.02
N CYS A 87 -17.54 -7.74 -13.98
CA CYS A 87 -16.95 -8.62 -15.00
C CYS A 87 -17.93 -9.77 -15.33
N PRO A 88 -19.14 -9.50 -15.83
CA PRO A 88 -20.15 -10.54 -16.07
C PRO A 88 -19.71 -11.63 -17.06
N GLU A 89 -18.68 -11.36 -17.87
CA GLU A 89 -18.04 -12.31 -18.77
C GLU A 89 -17.13 -13.33 -18.07
N VAL A 90 -16.72 -13.07 -16.83
CA VAL A 90 -15.83 -13.92 -16.04
C VAL A 90 -16.67 -14.94 -15.24
N PRO A 91 -16.38 -16.25 -15.33
CA PRO A 91 -17.07 -17.25 -14.52
C PRO A 91 -16.80 -17.05 -13.03
N PRO A 92 -17.61 -17.57 -12.11
CA PRO A 92 -17.30 -17.49 -10.69
C PRO A 92 -15.95 -18.15 -10.35
N ALA A 93 -15.20 -17.52 -9.44
CA ALA A 93 -14.01 -18.11 -8.86
C ALA A 93 -14.37 -19.35 -8.01
N GLN A 94 -13.50 -20.36 -8.04
CA GLN A 94 -13.71 -21.65 -7.37
C GLN A 94 -13.17 -21.68 -5.95
N ALA A 95 -12.08 -20.94 -5.69
CA ALA A 95 -11.45 -20.91 -4.38
C ALA A 95 -10.91 -19.52 -4.07
N LEU A 96 -10.98 -19.16 -2.79
CA LEU A 96 -10.31 -18.00 -2.21
C LEU A 96 -9.06 -18.49 -1.49
N THR A 97 -7.89 -18.04 -1.91
CA THR A 97 -6.62 -18.43 -1.28
C THR A 97 -6.14 -17.42 -0.24
N TRP A 98 -6.49 -16.14 -0.42
CA TRP A 98 -6.17 -15.07 0.51
C TRP A 98 -7.11 -13.88 0.30
N SER A 99 -7.44 -13.16 1.37
CA SER A 99 -8.13 -11.88 1.27
C SER A 99 -7.73 -10.94 2.40
N SER A 100 -7.87 -9.64 2.15
CA SER A 100 -7.65 -8.60 3.14
C SER A 100 -8.40 -7.34 2.76
N SER A 101 -8.63 -6.49 3.75
CA SER A 101 -9.21 -5.16 3.55
C SER A 101 -8.32 -4.11 4.19
N ALA A 102 -8.15 -2.98 3.53
CA ALA A 102 -7.33 -1.87 4.01
C ALA A 102 -8.01 -0.53 3.73
N ASN A 103 -7.95 0.37 4.72
CA ASN A 103 -8.34 1.75 4.52
C ASN A 103 -7.38 2.45 3.56
N PHE A 104 -7.89 3.51 2.95
CA PHE A 104 -7.11 4.41 2.12
C PHE A 104 -6.55 5.56 2.96
N TYR A 105 -5.24 5.72 2.93
CA TYR A 105 -4.51 6.73 3.69
C TYR A 105 -3.51 7.45 2.80
N ASN A 106 -3.38 8.76 2.98
CA ASN A 106 -2.20 9.52 2.55
C ASN A 106 -1.66 10.23 3.78
N ARG A 107 -0.57 9.71 4.35
CA ARG A 107 0.01 10.23 5.59
C ARG A 107 1.53 10.21 5.56
N ILE A 108 2.14 11.15 6.27
CA ILE A 108 3.59 11.29 6.43
C ILE A 108 3.90 11.59 7.89
N ALA A 109 5.01 11.06 8.40
CA ALA A 109 5.52 11.43 9.71
C ALA A 109 6.10 12.82 9.64
N ASP A 110 5.86 13.62 10.67
CA ASP A 110 6.32 15.02 10.71
C ASP A 110 7.86 15.13 10.69
N ASP A 111 8.54 14.04 11.05
CA ASP A 111 9.97 13.86 10.90
C ASP A 111 10.32 12.39 10.62
N ASN A 112 11.39 12.13 9.87
CA ASN A 112 11.93 10.78 9.63
C ASN A 112 13.29 10.54 10.30
N LEU A 113 13.87 11.57 10.93
CA LEU A 113 15.12 11.47 11.68
C LEU A 113 15.10 12.42 12.88
N GLN A 114 15.04 11.85 14.08
CA GLN A 114 15.09 12.61 15.33
C GLN A 114 16.11 11.97 16.29
N HIS A 115 17.22 12.67 16.55
CA HIS A 115 18.36 12.14 17.30
C HIS A 115 18.86 10.81 16.71
N ASN A 116 18.73 9.70 17.45
CA ASN A 116 19.12 8.36 17.04
C ASN A 116 17.92 7.50 16.58
N ILE A 117 16.78 8.13 16.30
CA ILE A 117 15.56 7.46 15.85
C ILE A 117 15.36 7.78 14.37
N MET A 118 15.24 6.74 13.55
CA MET A 118 15.00 6.83 12.12
C MET A 118 13.72 6.08 11.77
N LEU A 119 12.89 6.67 10.90
CA LEU A 119 11.70 6.03 10.35
C LEU A 119 11.87 5.81 8.85
N ALA A 120 11.43 4.66 8.34
CA ALA A 120 11.44 4.30 6.92
C ALA A 120 10.19 3.49 6.56
N GLY A 121 9.79 3.48 5.28
CA GLY A 121 8.60 2.75 4.82
C GLY A 121 7.32 3.18 5.54
N ASP A 122 6.42 2.23 5.81
CA ASP A 122 5.10 2.49 6.42
C ASP A 122 5.13 3.16 7.81
N ALA A 123 6.29 3.13 8.48
CA ALA A 123 6.49 3.88 9.72
C ALA A 123 6.64 5.39 9.47
N PHE A 124 7.22 5.76 8.32
CA PHE A 124 7.43 7.12 7.87
C PHE A 124 6.28 7.63 7.00
N HIS A 125 5.73 6.85 6.08
CA HIS A 125 4.69 7.31 5.17
C HIS A 125 3.70 6.21 4.82
N LEU A 126 2.47 6.60 4.53
CA LEU A 126 1.45 5.73 3.94
C LEU A 126 0.94 6.42 2.69
N PHE A 127 0.92 5.68 1.59
CA PHE A 127 0.37 6.18 0.33
C PHE A 127 -0.94 5.48 0.00
N SER A 128 -1.72 6.19 -0.79
CA SER A 128 -2.66 5.62 -1.73
C SER A 128 -2.02 4.44 -2.47
N PRO A 129 -2.69 3.28 -2.53
CA PRO A 129 -2.26 2.16 -3.38
C PRO A 129 -2.23 2.51 -4.87
N ILE A 130 -2.88 3.61 -5.27
CA ILE A 130 -2.90 4.09 -6.65
C ILE A 130 -1.46 4.37 -7.09
N GLY A 131 -1.06 3.76 -8.21
CA GLY A 131 0.31 3.88 -8.73
C GLY A 131 1.33 2.94 -8.10
N GLY A 132 0.97 2.12 -7.10
CA GLY A 132 1.83 1.05 -6.57
C GLY A 132 3.12 1.52 -5.91
N GLN A 133 3.14 2.73 -5.35
CA GLN A 133 4.38 3.38 -4.89
C GLN A 133 4.84 2.93 -3.50
N GLY A 134 3.94 2.49 -2.61
CA GLY A 134 4.28 2.36 -1.18
C GLY A 134 5.48 1.47 -0.85
N MET A 135 5.43 0.19 -1.24
CA MET A 135 6.55 -0.73 -1.01
C MET A 135 7.85 -0.24 -1.68
N ASN A 136 7.74 0.27 -2.91
CA ASN A 136 8.88 0.74 -3.68
C ASN A 136 9.59 1.92 -3.00
N THR A 137 8.81 2.89 -2.51
CA THR A 137 9.34 4.05 -1.80
C THR A 137 9.98 3.65 -0.46
N GLY A 138 9.39 2.70 0.27
CA GLY A 138 9.98 2.17 1.50
C GLY A 138 11.31 1.45 1.27
N ILE A 139 11.44 0.67 0.20
CA ILE A 139 12.72 0.06 -0.20
C ILE A 139 13.77 1.13 -0.51
N GLN A 140 13.38 2.19 -1.21
CA GLN A 140 14.29 3.30 -1.51
C GLN A 140 14.73 4.05 -0.24
N ASP A 141 13.87 4.18 0.77
CA ASP A 141 14.26 4.76 2.06
C ASP A 141 15.37 3.93 2.71
N ALA A 142 15.18 2.60 2.76
CA ALA A 142 16.16 1.68 3.34
C ALA A 142 17.49 1.72 2.58
N ILE A 143 17.45 1.71 1.24
CA ILE A 143 18.64 1.83 0.40
C ILE A 143 19.36 3.16 0.65
N ASN A 144 18.62 4.28 0.78
CA ASN A 144 19.21 5.58 1.05
C ASN A 144 19.87 5.64 2.45
N LEU A 145 19.21 5.07 3.47
CA LEU A 145 19.66 5.14 4.85
C LEU A 145 20.83 4.20 5.16
N ALA A 146 20.81 2.96 4.63
CA ALA A 146 21.69 1.88 5.08
C ALA A 146 23.19 2.23 5.01
N TRP A 147 23.66 2.75 3.88
CA TRP A 147 25.07 3.08 3.71
C TRP A 147 25.49 4.32 4.50
N LYS A 148 24.60 5.32 4.63
CA LYS A 148 24.84 6.54 5.43
C LYS A 148 25.00 6.18 6.90
N LEU A 149 24.11 5.32 7.40
CA LEU A 149 24.16 4.82 8.76
C LEU A 149 25.43 4.01 9.02
N ALA A 150 25.82 3.12 8.10
CA ALA A 150 27.07 2.37 8.22
C ALA A 150 28.29 3.30 8.33
N PHE A 151 28.39 4.31 7.46
CA PHE A 151 29.52 5.24 7.48
C PHE A 151 29.56 6.10 8.74
N TYR A 152 28.39 6.51 9.23
CA TYR A 152 28.26 7.22 10.50
C TYR A 152 28.74 6.35 11.68
N LEU A 153 28.27 5.10 11.77
CA LEU A 153 28.65 4.17 12.84
C LEU A 153 30.15 3.82 12.83
N HIS A 154 30.78 3.79 11.65
CA HIS A 154 32.22 3.57 11.52
C HIS A 154 33.07 4.83 11.70
N GLY A 155 32.47 5.99 11.99
CA GLY A 155 33.19 7.26 12.15
C GLY A 155 33.81 7.78 10.84
N VAL A 156 33.36 7.28 9.69
CA VAL A 156 33.85 7.67 8.35
C VAL A 156 33.12 8.92 7.84
N ALA A 157 31.90 9.16 8.31
CA ALA A 157 31.08 10.30 7.91
C ALA A 157 30.57 11.10 9.11
N SER A 158 30.34 12.38 8.89
CA SER A 158 29.77 13.29 9.88
C SER A 158 28.25 13.16 10.00
N ASP A 159 27.69 13.74 11.05
CA ASP A 159 26.23 13.90 11.27
C ASP A 159 25.51 14.46 10.04
N ARG A 160 26.20 15.31 9.26
CA ARG A 160 25.65 15.90 8.04
C ARG A 160 25.28 14.85 7.00
N LEU A 161 26.06 13.78 6.86
CA LEU A 161 25.71 12.70 5.94
C LEU A 161 24.43 12.01 6.41
N LEU A 162 24.32 11.66 7.70
CA LEU A 162 23.12 11.02 8.22
C LEU A 162 21.91 11.95 8.13
N ALA A 163 22.07 13.24 8.44
CA ALA A 163 21.04 14.26 8.32
C ALA A 163 20.52 14.44 6.89
N SER A 164 21.31 14.12 5.86
CA SER A 164 20.82 14.14 4.47
C SER A 164 19.72 13.12 4.18
N TYR A 165 19.62 12.03 4.95
CA TYR A 165 18.48 11.10 4.86
C TYR A 165 17.16 11.81 5.10
N ARG A 166 17.14 12.72 6.09
CA ARG A 166 15.97 13.54 6.42
C ARG A 166 15.53 14.34 5.21
N THR A 167 16.41 15.19 4.68
CA THR A 167 16.05 16.14 3.62
C THR A 167 15.74 15.45 2.29
N GLU A 168 16.53 14.46 1.89
CA GLU A 168 16.37 13.77 0.61
C GLU A 168 15.08 12.95 0.57
N ARG A 169 14.83 12.14 1.60
CA ARG A 169 13.67 11.23 1.60
C ARG A 169 12.38 11.94 1.93
N PHE A 170 12.40 12.97 2.77
CA PHE A 170 11.22 13.78 3.00
C PHE A 170 10.75 14.48 1.73
N ALA A 171 11.65 15.11 0.97
CA ALA A 171 11.30 15.74 -0.31
C ALA A 171 10.73 14.72 -1.32
N ALA A 172 11.36 13.55 -1.45
CA ALA A 172 10.90 12.50 -2.36
C ALA A 172 9.50 11.98 -1.98
N VAL A 173 9.28 11.67 -0.70
CA VAL A 173 8.00 11.16 -0.18
C VAL A 173 6.89 12.21 -0.29
N SER A 174 7.17 13.46 0.03
CA SER A 174 6.20 14.56 -0.17
C SER A 174 5.81 14.70 -1.64
N GLY A 175 6.76 14.55 -2.57
CA GLY A 175 6.49 14.55 -4.00
C GLY A 175 5.56 13.41 -4.43
N VAL A 176 5.78 12.20 -3.92
CA VAL A 176 4.89 11.06 -4.20
C VAL A 176 3.50 11.31 -3.62
N LEU A 177 3.39 11.77 -2.37
CA LEU A 177 2.09 12.07 -1.75
C LEU A 177 1.28 13.07 -2.58
N HIS A 178 1.91 14.14 -3.05
CA HIS A 178 1.23 15.13 -3.87
C HIS A 178 0.76 14.58 -5.23
N ALA A 179 1.51 13.63 -5.81
CA ALA A 179 1.13 12.99 -7.06
C ALA A 179 0.04 11.91 -6.89
N THR A 180 -0.21 11.45 -5.66
CA THR A 180 -1.14 10.35 -5.34
C THR A 180 -2.31 10.76 -4.43
N ASP A 181 -2.48 12.06 -4.19
CA ASP A 181 -3.62 12.65 -3.49
C ASP A 181 -4.89 12.64 -4.35
#